data_AF-A0A2X4UFZ0-F1
#
_entry.id   AF-A0A2X4UFZ0-F1
#
_cell.length_a   1.000
_cell.length_b   1.000
_cell.length_c   1.000
_cell.angle_alpha   90.00
_cell.angle_beta   90.00
_cell.angle_gamma   90.00
#
_symmetry.space_group_name_H-M   'P 1'
#
loop_
_entity.id
_entity.type
_entity.pdbx_description
1 polymer ?
#
loop_
_entity_poly.entity_id
_entity_poly.type
_entity_poly.pdbx_seq_one_letter_code
_entity_poly.pdbx_strand_id
1 'polypeptide(L)'
;MRFIRHLLAMPYLGNGLNYNEIMVKPWDENNPKGIPIEALFYLNGGGLVYAQQDQRSYKNTTGKFLPIVKIELPKGVSVQQSTDAVFSYEPKDQVVEK
;
A
#
# COMPACT_ATOMS: atom_id res chain seq x y z
N MET A 1 -8.78 -19.49 -2.14
CA MET A 1 -7.34 -19.80 -2.28
C MET A 1 -7.08 -20.31 -3.70
N ARG A 2 -6.60 -19.50 -4.65
CA ARG A 2 -6.41 -19.94 -6.05
C ARG A 2 -5.02 -19.56 -6.57
N PHE A 3 -4.08 -20.46 -6.29
CA PHE A 3 -2.65 -20.45 -6.66
C PHE A 3 -2.39 -20.73 -8.17
N ILE A 4 -3.42 -20.89 -9.01
CA ILE A 4 -3.29 -21.45 -10.38
C ILE A 4 -2.96 -20.40 -11.46
N ARG A 5 -2.87 -19.10 -11.15
CA ARG A 5 -2.68 -18.05 -12.19
C ARG A 5 -1.27 -17.95 -12.78
N HIS A 6 -0.24 -18.58 -12.20
CA HIS A 6 1.13 -18.49 -12.73
C HIS A 6 1.35 -19.24 -14.07
N LEU A 7 0.57 -20.29 -14.35
CA LEU A 7 0.78 -21.15 -15.53
C LEU A 7 0.41 -20.49 -16.88
N LEU A 8 -0.48 -19.49 -16.89
CA LEU A 8 -0.94 -18.87 -18.13
C LEU A 8 0.01 -17.79 -18.68
N ALA A 9 0.96 -17.31 -17.89
CA ALA A 9 1.90 -16.25 -18.28
C ALA A 9 3.24 -16.77 -18.83
N MET A 10 3.50 -18.07 -18.70
CA MET A 10 4.76 -18.72 -19.09
C MET A 10 5.21 -18.53 -20.56
N PRO A 11 4.34 -18.41 -21.59
CA PRO A 11 4.81 -18.25 -22.96
C PRO A 11 5.35 -16.85 -23.30
N TYR A 12 5.22 -15.86 -22.40
CA TYR A 12 5.79 -14.51 -22.59
C TYR A 12 7.16 -14.33 -21.91
N LEU A 13 7.67 -15.36 -21.22
CA LEU A 13 8.92 -15.30 -20.47
C LEU A 13 10.06 -15.87 -21.33
N GLY A 14 10.68 -15.02 -22.14
CA GLY A 14 11.98 -15.33 -22.73
C GLY A 14 13.01 -15.58 -21.64
N ASN A 15 13.67 -16.74 -21.69
CA ASN A 15 14.83 -17.16 -20.89
C ASN A 15 14.90 -16.68 -19.42
N GLY A 16 14.33 -17.49 -18.52
CA GLY A 16 15.07 -17.93 -17.33
C GLY A 16 14.97 -17.08 -16.06
N LEU A 17 13.97 -17.41 -15.22
CA LEU A 17 14.11 -17.65 -13.77
C LEU A 17 14.67 -16.54 -12.85
N ASN A 18 14.54 -15.25 -13.16
CA ASN A 18 14.96 -14.15 -12.26
C ASN A 18 13.86 -13.13 -11.95
N TYR A 19 12.60 -13.54 -11.86
CA TYR A 19 11.52 -12.61 -11.50
C TYR A 19 11.05 -12.87 -10.07
N ASN A 20 11.55 -12.09 -9.12
CA ASN A 20 10.97 -11.98 -7.78
C ASN A 20 9.79 -10.98 -7.81
N GLU A 21 8.90 -11.15 -8.79
CA GLU A 21 7.80 -10.24 -9.07
C GLU A 21 6.47 -10.96 -8.82
N ILE A 22 5.60 -10.30 -8.06
CA ILE A 22 4.24 -10.78 -7.86
C ILE A 22 3.36 -10.05 -8.88
N MET A 23 2.81 -10.79 -9.84
CA MET A 23 1.80 -10.26 -10.75
C MET A 23 0.42 -10.32 -10.09
N VAL A 24 -0.12 -9.16 -9.72
CA VAL A 24 -1.49 -9.02 -9.20
C VAL A 24 -2.38 -8.43 -10.30
N LYS A 25 -3.60 -8.95 -10.43
CA LYS A 25 -4.58 -8.38 -11.36
C LYS A 25 -4.83 -6.91 -10.96
N PRO A 26 -4.85 -5.95 -11.90
CA PRO A 26 -5.23 -4.58 -11.57
C PRO A 26 -6.65 -4.55 -10.98
N TRP A 27 -6.85 -3.62 -10.05
CA TRP A 27 -8.17 -3.33 -9.49
C TRP A 27 -9.10 -2.81 -10.59
N ASP A 28 -10.40 -3.04 -10.43
CA ASP A 28 -11.41 -2.47 -11.31
C ASP A 28 -11.54 -0.97 -11.02
N GLU A 29 -11.03 -0.14 -11.93
CA GLU A 29 -11.05 1.32 -11.82
C GLU A 29 -12.48 1.89 -11.74
N ASN A 30 -13.47 1.16 -12.28
CA ASN A 30 -14.88 1.57 -12.24
C ASN A 30 -15.58 1.17 -10.94
N ASN A 31 -14.93 0.40 -10.06
CA ASN A 31 -15.48 0.01 -8.76
C ASN A 31 -14.54 0.33 -7.58
N PRO A 32 -14.36 1.62 -7.25
CA PRO A 32 -13.51 2.04 -6.12
C PRO A 32 -13.96 1.47 -4.77
N LYS A 33 -15.27 1.20 -4.61
CA LYS A 33 -15.84 0.63 -3.37
C LYS A 33 -15.46 -0.84 -3.15
N GLY A 34 -15.01 -1.53 -4.20
CA GLY A 34 -14.60 -2.93 -4.15
C GLY A 34 -13.13 -3.14 -3.79
N ILE A 35 -12.36 -2.07 -3.62
CA ILE A 35 -10.94 -2.16 -3.30
C ILE A 35 -10.77 -2.37 -1.78
N PRO A 36 -10.09 -3.46 -1.33
CA PRO A 36 -9.88 -3.74 0.09
C PRO A 36 -8.64 -3.01 0.62
N ILE A 37 -8.64 -1.67 0.57
CA ILE A 37 -7.60 -0.85 1.22
C ILE A 37 -8.12 -0.39 2.57
N GLU A 38 -7.29 -0.55 3.61
CA GLU A 38 -7.65 -0.22 5.00
C GLU A 38 -6.90 0.98 5.56
N ALA A 39 -5.79 1.39 4.95
CA ALA A 39 -5.03 2.58 5.33
C ALA A 39 -4.13 3.08 4.19
N LEU A 40 -3.75 4.36 4.28
CA LEU A 40 -2.70 5.00 3.49
C LEU A 40 -1.47 5.16 4.39
N PHE A 41 -0.27 4.95 3.83
CA PHE A 41 0.97 4.98 4.59
C PHE A 41 1.94 6.02 4.05
N TYR A 42 2.69 6.68 4.94
CA TYR A 42 3.79 7.57 4.57
C TYR A 42 4.99 7.39 5.50
N LEU A 43 6.17 7.83 5.04
CA LEU A 43 7.42 7.73 5.78
C LEU A 43 7.85 9.08 6.35
N ASN A 44 8.58 9.06 7.46
CA ASN A 44 9.24 10.27 7.94
C ASN A 44 10.27 10.74 6.88
N GLY A 45 10.09 11.95 6.36
CA GLY A 45 10.88 12.50 5.24
C GLY A 45 10.11 12.72 3.94
N GLY A 46 8.84 12.29 3.84
CA GLY A 46 7.98 12.63 2.71
C GLY A 46 6.70 11.78 2.58
N GLY A 47 5.79 12.20 1.71
CA GLY A 47 4.60 11.41 1.36
C GLY A 47 3.30 11.81 2.07
N LEU A 48 3.35 12.58 3.16
CA LEU A 48 2.15 13.01 3.88
C LEU A 48 1.17 13.78 2.97
N VAL A 49 1.68 14.73 2.17
CA VAL A 49 0.85 15.55 1.27
C VAL A 49 0.11 14.67 0.25
N TYR A 50 0.78 13.66 -0.30
CA TYR A 50 0.18 12.73 -1.26
C TYR A 50 -0.86 11.83 -0.57
N ALA A 51 -0.55 11.28 0.61
CA ALA A 51 -1.50 10.51 1.39
C ALA A 51 -2.76 11.33 1.75
N GLN A 52 -2.62 12.62 2.06
CA GLN A 52 -3.74 13.52 2.29
C GLN A 52 -4.57 13.79 1.02
N GLN A 53 -3.92 13.89 -0.14
CA GLN A 53 -4.60 14.02 -1.42
C GLN A 53 -5.40 12.75 -1.74
N ASP A 54 -4.81 11.58 -1.55
CA ASP A 54 -5.46 10.30 -1.77
C ASP A 54 -6.61 10.07 -0.79
N GLN A 55 -6.45 10.47 0.48
CA GLN A 55 -7.51 10.41 1.47
C GLN A 55 -8.73 11.24 1.05
N ARG A 56 -8.51 12.47 0.55
CA ARG A 56 -9.60 13.31 0.04
C ARG A 56 -10.28 12.70 -1.18
N SER A 57 -9.50 12.24 -2.15
CA SER A 57 -10.02 11.57 -3.35
C SER A 57 -10.87 10.36 -2.97
N TYR A 58 -10.37 9.50 -2.08
CA TYR A 58 -11.09 8.31 -1.64
C TYR A 58 -12.39 8.64 -0.90
N LYS A 59 -12.39 9.62 0.00
CA LYS A 59 -13.62 10.09 0.69
C LYS A 59 -14.63 10.65 -0.31
N ASN A 60 -14.19 11.46 -1.28
CA ASN A 60 -15.06 12.04 -2.30
C ASN A 60 -15.69 10.98 -3.21
N THR A 61 -14.94 9.94 -3.57
CA THR A 61 -15.41 8.88 -4.46
C THR A 61 -16.27 7.84 -3.75
N THR A 62 -15.92 7.46 -2.52
CA THR A 62 -16.55 6.32 -1.83
C THR A 62 -17.47 6.71 -0.68
N GLY A 63 -17.32 7.93 -0.14
CA GLY A 63 -17.93 8.39 1.11
C GLY A 63 -17.28 7.83 2.38
N LYS A 64 -16.32 6.91 2.25
CA LYS A 64 -15.68 6.22 3.38
C LYS A 64 -14.44 6.96 3.85
N PHE A 65 -14.21 6.93 5.15
CA PHE A 65 -12.94 7.37 5.73
C PHE A 65 -11.86 6.31 5.54
N LEU A 66 -10.66 6.75 5.19
CA LEU A 66 -9.47 5.92 5.05
C LEU A 66 -8.34 6.54 5.89
N PRO A 67 -7.84 5.87 6.94
CA PRO A 67 -6.84 6.43 7.83
C PRO A 67 -5.48 6.58 7.15
N ILE A 68 -4.78 7.67 7.45
CA ILE A 68 -3.36 7.85 7.15
C ILE A 68 -2.55 7.40 8.37
N VAL A 69 -1.58 6.52 8.15
CA VAL A 69 -0.69 5.96 9.18
C VAL A 69 0.75 6.31 8.84
N LYS A 70 1.46 6.92 9.79
CA LYS A 70 2.88 7.19 9.68
C LYS A 70 3.66 5.91 9.96
N ILE A 71 4.68 5.64 9.15
CA ILE A 71 5.64 4.55 9.36
C ILE A 71 7.01 5.14 9.68
N GLU A 72 7.63 4.62 10.74
CA GLU A 72 9.05 4.79 11.01
C GLU A 72 9.75 3.44 10.78
N LEU A 73 10.66 3.41 9.82
CA LEU A 73 11.33 2.17 9.42
C LEU A 73 12.36 1.73 10.46
N PRO A 74 12.60 0.41 10.59
CA PRO A 74 13.69 -0.17 11.34
C PRO A 74 15.04 0.50 11.03
N LYS A 75 15.85 0.71 12.06
CA LYS A 75 17.24 1.15 11.93
C LYS A 75 18.17 0.06 12.45
N GLY A 76 19.30 -0.15 11.80
CA GLY A 76 20.31 -1.14 12.19
C GLY A 76 20.91 -1.84 10.96
N VAL A 77 22.16 -2.31 11.08
CA VAL A 77 22.89 -2.93 9.96
C VAL A 77 22.81 -4.47 9.97
N SER A 78 22.26 -5.05 11.03
CA SER A 78 22.08 -6.50 11.18
C SER A 78 20.78 -6.79 11.91
N VAL A 79 20.26 -8.02 11.78
CA VAL A 79 19.01 -8.45 12.43
C VAL A 79 19.07 -8.29 13.96
N GLN A 80 20.23 -8.50 14.57
CA GLN A 80 20.42 -8.38 16.03
C GLN A 80 20.46 -6.93 16.52
N GLN A 81 20.70 -5.97 15.63
CA GLN A 81 20.81 -4.55 15.93
C GLN A 81 19.65 -3.74 15.35
N SER A 82 18.70 -4.42 14.69
CA SER A 82 17.53 -3.78 14.09
C SER A 82 16.57 -3.33 15.18
N THR A 83 16.05 -2.11 15.07
CA THR A 83 14.83 -1.73 15.78
C THR A 83 13.61 -2.31 15.09
N ASP A 84 12.47 -2.28 15.76
CA ASP A 84 11.18 -2.56 15.12
C ASP A 84 10.70 -1.38 14.26
N ALA A 85 9.79 -1.67 13.33
CA ALA A 85 9.04 -0.65 12.63
C ALA A 85 7.96 -0.08 13.55
N VAL A 86 7.78 1.23 13.55
CA VAL A 86 6.74 1.90 14.35
C VAL A 86 5.65 2.43 13.44
N PHE A 87 4.39 2.17 13.79
CA PHE A 87 3.21 2.65 13.08
C PHE A 87 2.42 3.57 14.01
N SER A 88 2.20 4.82 13.60
CA SER A 88 1.45 5.79 14.40
C SER A 88 0.29 6.41 13.62
N TYR A 89 -0.87 6.51 14.29
CA TYR A 89 -1.99 7.30 13.83
C TYR A 89 -1.94 8.67 14.50
N GLU A 90 -1.77 9.72 13.72
CA GLU A 90 -1.75 11.10 14.22
C GLU A 90 -3.02 11.82 13.72
N PRO A 91 -3.91 12.30 14.61
CA PRO A 91 -5.15 12.97 14.20
C PRO A 91 -4.93 14.18 13.29
N LYS A 92 -3.83 14.93 13.50
CA LYS A 92 -3.45 16.09 12.68
C LYS A 92 -3.09 15.74 11.23
N ASP A 93 -2.77 14.47 10.96
CA ASP A 93 -2.41 14.02 9.61
C ASP A 93 -3.66 13.79 8.75
N GLN A 94 -4.83 13.61 9.39
CA GLN A 94 -6.11 13.37 8.73
C GLN A 94 -6.76 14.68 8.31
N VAL A 95 -7.16 14.77 7.04
CA VAL A 95 -7.72 15.99 6.43
C VAL A 95 -9.19 15.85 6.04
N VAL A 96 -9.81 14.72 6.38
CA VAL A 96 -11.24 14.47 6.18
C VAL A 96 -11.87 13.89 7.44
N GLU A 97 -13.17 14.08 7.59
CA GLU A 97 -13.95 13.51 8.71
C GLU A 97 -14.17 12.00 8.55
N LYS A 98 -14.29 11.32 9.70
CA LYS A 98 -14.59 9.89 9.77
C LYS A 98 -15.97 9.58 9.20
#